data_AF-D8M9J9-F1
#
_entry.id   AF-D8M9J9-F1
#
_cell.length_a   1.000
_cell.length_b   1.000
_cell.length_c   1.000
_cell.angle_alpha   90.00
_cell.angle_beta   90.00
_cell.angle_gamma   90.00
#
_symmetry.space_group_name_H-M   'P 1'
#
loop_
_entity.id
_entity.type
_entity.pdbx_description
1 polymer ?
#
loop_
_entity_poly.entity_id
_entity_poly.type
_entity_poly.pdbx_seq_one_letter_code
_entity_poly.pdbx_strand_id
1 'polypeptide(L)'
;MDLISPKLVRTNLTFISSSLLFIFYLLYTVEQRVAKLESSLKPEERPAPVIAPALQAKAHDLEREMKKDSVHAELEKRHSVEEMESKGFISTSVAPSLASRVKSVEKEMKKDSLHRELDHRSDPSALEERGILRNSDSSVLASRMVELEHNMKKDAVNRGLKERSDMNTLVEAGIQMNPSIAPSIRANVASLERNMKKDQLNRSLSDRPDESVLMEQGKMMGHQMAASLQPTEKKLDMQFKKSSVEQK
;
A
#
# COMPACT_ATOMS: atom_id res chain seq x y z
N MET A 1 -82.10 13.82 1.81
CA MET A 1 -80.89 13.55 2.60
C MET A 1 -79.81 12.88 1.74
N ASP A 2 -79.08 13.47 0.80
CA ASP A 2 -79.14 14.69 0.01
C ASP A 2 -78.22 14.49 -1.19
N LEU A 3 -78.81 14.42 -2.39
CA LEU A 3 -78.45 15.19 -3.58
C LEU A 3 -77.01 15.75 -3.66
N ILE A 4 -76.01 14.91 -3.93
CA ILE A 4 -74.75 15.37 -4.54
C ILE A 4 -75.02 15.65 -6.02
N SER A 5 -75.06 16.95 -6.33
CA SER A 5 -75.45 17.52 -7.61
C SER A 5 -74.56 17.07 -8.79
N PRO A 6 -75.12 16.54 -9.90
CA PRO A 6 -74.36 16.15 -11.11
C PRO A 6 -73.83 17.33 -11.94
N LYS A 7 -73.87 18.56 -11.42
CA LYS A 7 -73.43 19.77 -12.13
C LYS A 7 -71.91 20.00 -12.10
N LEU A 8 -71.17 19.33 -11.21
CA LEU A 8 -69.73 19.57 -11.04
C LEU A 8 -68.82 18.68 -11.90
N VAL A 9 -69.34 17.56 -12.43
CA VAL A 9 -68.58 16.66 -13.34
C VAL A 9 -68.69 17.12 -14.79
N ARG A 10 -69.83 17.69 -15.20
CA ARG A 10 -70.02 18.20 -16.57
C ARG A 10 -69.19 19.44 -16.86
N THR A 11 -69.05 20.37 -15.90
CA THR A 11 -68.22 21.57 -16.09
C THR A 11 -66.74 21.24 -16.20
N ASN A 12 -66.23 20.29 -15.39
CA ASN A 12 -64.85 19.82 -15.50
C ASN A 12 -64.58 19.08 -16.82
N LEU A 13 -65.52 18.25 -17.31
CA LEU A 13 -65.34 17.55 -18.59
C LEU A 13 -65.37 18.51 -19.80
N THR A 14 -66.20 19.57 -19.75
CA THR A 14 -66.18 20.64 -20.78
C THR A 14 -64.94 21.53 -20.68
N PHE A 15 -64.40 21.74 -19.47
CA PHE A 15 -63.15 22.49 -19.27
C PHE A 15 -61.95 21.69 -19.78
N ILE A 16 -61.92 20.39 -19.51
CA ILE A 16 -60.90 19.46 -20.01
C ILE A 16 -61.00 19.34 -21.54
N SER A 17 -62.21 19.27 -22.13
CA SER A 17 -62.36 19.24 -23.59
C SER A 17 -61.96 20.55 -24.26
N SER A 18 -62.28 21.70 -23.65
CA SER A 18 -61.88 23.02 -24.17
C SER A 18 -60.38 23.26 -24.01
N SER A 19 -59.78 22.78 -22.92
CA SER A 19 -58.33 22.84 -22.69
C SER A 19 -57.58 21.93 -23.67
N LEU A 20 -58.08 20.72 -23.93
CA LEU A 20 -57.54 19.82 -24.95
C LEU A 20 -57.66 20.45 -26.35
N LEU A 21 -58.80 21.04 -26.71
CA LEU A 21 -58.95 21.76 -27.97
C LEU A 21 -57.99 22.94 -28.10
N PHE A 22 -57.75 23.68 -27.02
CA PHE A 22 -56.77 24.77 -27.01
C PHE A 22 -55.34 24.25 -27.15
N ILE A 23 -55.00 23.14 -26.50
CA ILE A 23 -53.69 22.48 -26.64
C ILE A 23 -53.51 21.96 -28.06
N PHE A 24 -54.52 21.34 -28.67
CA PHE A 24 -54.51 20.91 -30.07
C PHE A 24 -54.37 22.10 -31.02
N TYR A 25 -55.06 23.20 -30.76
CA TYR A 25 -54.92 24.43 -31.55
C TYR A 25 -53.52 25.02 -31.39
N LEU A 26 -52.96 25.04 -30.17
CA LEU A 26 -51.61 25.52 -29.91
C LEU A 26 -50.56 24.62 -30.59
N LEU A 27 -50.70 23.30 -30.50
CA LEU A 27 -49.87 22.31 -31.20
C LEU A 27 -49.94 22.50 -32.71
N TYR A 28 -51.15 22.65 -33.27
CA TYR A 28 -51.34 22.92 -34.68
C TYR A 28 -50.68 24.25 -35.10
N THR A 29 -50.79 25.29 -34.28
CA THR A 29 -50.18 26.59 -34.56
C THR A 29 -48.65 26.53 -34.45
N VAL A 30 -48.12 25.72 -33.52
CA VAL A 30 -46.69 25.45 -33.38
C VAL A 30 -46.18 24.64 -34.56
N GLU A 31 -46.88 23.58 -34.99
CA GLU A 31 -46.53 22.83 -36.21
C GLU A 31 -46.55 23.72 -37.45
N GLN A 32 -47.57 24.58 -37.59
CA GLN A 32 -47.63 25.57 -38.68
C GLN A 32 -46.40 26.50 -38.67
N ARG A 33 -45.95 26.93 -37.48
CA ARG A 33 -44.77 27.78 -37.32
C ARG A 33 -43.47 27.02 -37.55
N VAL A 34 -43.36 25.77 -37.09
CA VAL A 34 -42.22 24.89 -37.32
C VAL A 34 -42.10 24.57 -38.80
N ALA A 35 -43.20 24.21 -39.49
CA ALA A 35 -43.21 24.00 -40.93
C ALA A 35 -42.81 25.28 -41.70
N LYS A 36 -43.24 26.45 -41.23
CA LYS A 36 -42.84 27.75 -41.82
C LYS A 36 -41.35 28.06 -41.57
N LEU A 37 -40.83 27.74 -40.39
CA LEU A 37 -39.41 27.88 -40.08
C LEU A 37 -38.55 26.87 -40.84
N GLU A 38 -38.97 25.61 -40.94
CA GLU A 38 -38.31 24.57 -41.76
C GLU A 38 -38.30 24.94 -43.24
N SER A 39 -39.39 25.53 -43.76
CA SER A 39 -39.41 26.07 -45.12
C SER A 39 -38.44 27.25 -45.31
N SER A 40 -38.16 28.01 -44.25
CA SER A 40 -37.25 29.15 -44.27
C SER A 40 -35.79 28.76 -44.01
N LEU A 41 -35.54 27.61 -43.40
CA LEU A 41 -34.21 27.05 -43.12
C LEU A 41 -33.75 26.01 -44.14
N LYS A 42 -34.61 25.59 -45.07
CA LYS A 42 -34.13 24.85 -46.24
C LYS A 42 -33.09 25.74 -46.91
N PRO A 43 -31.83 25.27 -47.06
CA PRO A 43 -30.86 26.02 -47.84
C PRO A 43 -31.52 26.28 -49.18
N GLU A 44 -31.62 27.55 -49.57
CA GLU A 44 -32.06 27.96 -50.89
C GLU A 44 -31.28 27.10 -51.88
N GLU A 45 -31.94 26.08 -52.42
CA GLU A 45 -31.36 25.16 -53.36
C GLU A 45 -31.18 26.01 -54.62
N ARG A 46 -30.02 26.68 -54.69
CA ARG A 46 -29.65 27.51 -55.82
C ARG A 46 -29.96 26.65 -57.04
N PRO A 47 -30.87 27.08 -57.93
CA PRO A 47 -31.14 26.32 -59.13
C PRO A 47 -29.79 26.07 -59.77
N ALA A 48 -29.46 24.79 -60.02
CA ALA A 48 -28.22 24.42 -60.68
C ALA A 48 -28.06 25.37 -61.85
N PRO A 49 -26.89 26.05 -61.99
CA PRO A 49 -26.75 27.14 -62.93
C PRO A 49 -27.31 26.63 -64.27
N VAL A 50 -28.35 27.28 -64.78
CA VAL A 50 -28.96 26.91 -66.06
C VAL A 50 -27.95 27.36 -67.09
N ILE A 51 -26.93 26.53 -67.27
CA ILE A 51 -25.82 26.76 -68.17
C ILE A 51 -26.42 26.67 -69.56
N ALA A 52 -26.34 27.77 -70.32
CA ALA A 52 -26.79 27.77 -71.71
C ALA A 52 -26.15 26.58 -72.46
N PRO A 53 -26.85 25.90 -73.39
CA PRO A 53 -26.31 24.73 -74.08
C PRO A 53 -24.92 24.94 -74.71
N ALA A 54 -24.62 26.16 -75.15
CA ALA A 54 -23.31 26.55 -75.68
C ALA A 54 -22.16 26.60 -74.63
N LEU A 55 -22.50 26.72 -73.34
CA LEU A 55 -21.56 26.81 -72.21
C LEU A 55 -21.47 25.50 -71.41
N GLN A 56 -22.34 24.53 -71.67
CA GLN A 56 -22.41 23.27 -70.91
C GLN A 56 -21.10 22.48 -71.00
N ALA A 57 -20.48 22.44 -72.20
CA ALA A 57 -19.18 21.82 -72.39
C ALA A 57 -18.08 22.50 -71.55
N LYS A 58 -18.00 23.84 -71.60
CA LYS A 58 -17.02 24.61 -70.83
C LYS A 58 -17.22 24.50 -69.32
N ALA A 59 -18.47 24.43 -68.86
CA ALA A 59 -18.79 24.22 -67.45
C ALA A 59 -18.34 22.83 -66.98
N HIS A 60 -18.56 21.79 -67.80
CA HIS A 60 -18.08 20.44 -67.51
C HIS A 60 -16.54 20.35 -67.54
N ASP A 61 -15.88 21.08 -68.43
CA ASP A 61 -14.41 21.17 -68.47
C ASP A 61 -13.84 21.87 -67.22
N LEU A 62 -14.48 22.96 -66.80
CA LEU A 62 -14.10 23.64 -65.56
C LEU A 62 -14.32 22.75 -64.33
N GLU A 63 -15.46 22.06 -64.26
CA GLU A 63 -15.74 21.10 -63.19
C GLU A 63 -14.70 19.97 -63.16
N ARG A 64 -14.28 19.47 -64.33
CA ARG A 64 -13.22 18.47 -64.45
C ARG A 64 -11.89 18.99 -63.92
N GLU A 65 -11.49 20.20 -64.30
CA GLU A 65 -10.25 20.82 -63.81
C GLU A 65 -10.32 21.09 -62.30
N MET A 66 -11.45 21.58 -61.79
CA MET A 66 -11.65 21.76 -60.34
C MET A 66 -11.54 20.44 -59.56
N LYS A 67 -12.12 19.35 -60.08
CA LYS A 67 -11.98 18.01 -59.48
C LYS A 67 -10.54 17.51 -59.55
N LYS A 68 -9.84 17.77 -60.66
CA LYS A 68 -8.44 17.39 -60.84
C LYS A 68 -7.53 18.14 -59.87
N ASP A 69 -7.73 19.45 -59.70
CA ASP A 69 -6.99 20.26 -58.73
C ASP A 69 -7.27 19.81 -57.29
N SER A 70 -8.52 19.48 -56.96
CA SER A 70 -8.89 18.94 -55.65
C SER A 70 -8.20 17.61 -55.36
N VAL A 71 -8.23 16.67 -56.31
CA VAL A 71 -7.55 15.37 -56.17
C VAL A 71 -6.04 15.57 -56.06
N HIS A 72 -5.45 16.48 -56.83
CA HIS A 72 -4.02 16.79 -56.74
C HIS A 72 -3.65 17.30 -55.34
N ALA A 73 -4.41 18.26 -54.80
CA ALA A 73 -4.19 18.81 -53.47
C ALA A 73 -4.35 17.75 -52.35
N GLU A 74 -5.25 16.78 -52.50
CA GLU A 74 -5.38 15.66 -51.55
C GLU A 74 -4.25 14.64 -51.67
N LEU A 75 -3.80 14.36 -52.89
CA LEU A 75 -2.67 13.46 -53.14
C LEU A 75 -1.35 14.02 -52.62
N GLU A 76 -1.16 15.34 -52.62
CA GLU A 76 0.00 15.99 -51.99
C GLU A 76 0.00 15.83 -50.47
N LYS A 77 -1.18 15.75 -49.85
CA LYS A 77 -1.34 15.60 -48.39
C LYS A 77 -1.40 14.14 -47.92
N ARG A 78 -1.30 13.17 -48.83
CA ARG A 78 -1.39 11.76 -48.46
C ARG A 78 -0.16 11.35 -47.65
N HIS A 79 -0.39 10.54 -46.63
CA HIS A 79 0.69 9.96 -45.84
C HIS A 79 1.54 9.02 -46.68
N SER A 80 2.82 8.90 -46.34
CA SER A 80 3.67 7.89 -46.97
C SER A 80 3.21 6.48 -46.58
N VAL A 81 3.63 5.48 -47.35
CA VAL A 81 3.31 4.07 -47.08
C VAL A 81 3.95 3.64 -45.76
N GLU A 82 5.18 4.07 -45.50
CA GLU A 82 5.92 3.81 -44.27
C GLU A 82 5.24 4.45 -43.05
N GLU A 83 4.69 5.66 -43.19
CA GLU A 83 3.92 6.32 -42.13
C GLU A 83 2.61 5.57 -41.84
N MET A 84 1.93 5.08 -42.87
CA MET A 84 0.71 4.29 -42.69
C MET A 84 1.00 2.93 -42.02
N GLU A 85 2.14 2.30 -42.33
CA GLU A 85 2.58 1.07 -41.68
C GLU A 85 2.97 1.32 -40.22
N SER A 86 3.71 2.39 -39.94
CA SER A 86 4.10 2.78 -38.58
C SER A 86 2.88 3.08 -37.69
N LYS A 87 1.83 3.66 -38.28
CA LYS A 87 0.53 3.88 -37.62
C LYS A 87 -0.34 2.62 -37.54
N GLY A 88 0.08 1.51 -38.14
CA GLY A 88 -0.61 0.22 -38.10
C GLY A 88 -1.82 0.09 -39.03
N PHE A 89 -1.98 1.00 -40.00
CA PHE A 89 -3.09 0.97 -40.97
C PHE A 89 -2.89 -0.10 -42.04
N ILE A 90 -1.66 -0.30 -42.49
CA ILE A 90 -1.30 -1.29 -43.51
C ILE A 90 -0.15 -2.18 -43.03
N SER A 91 -0.07 -3.37 -43.62
CA SER A 91 1.06 -4.30 -43.45
C SER A 91 1.66 -4.49 -44.83
N THR A 92 2.90 -4.04 -45.04
CA THR A 92 3.58 -4.21 -46.33
C THR A 92 4.31 -5.54 -46.40
N SER A 93 4.65 -6.11 -45.24
CA SER A 93 5.35 -7.39 -45.10
C SER A 93 4.54 -8.62 -45.53
N VAL A 94 3.21 -8.53 -45.69
CA VAL A 94 2.33 -9.68 -45.94
C VAL A 94 1.37 -9.35 -47.07
N ALA A 95 1.08 -10.34 -47.93
CA ALA A 95 0.08 -10.18 -48.98
C ALA A 95 -1.29 -9.73 -48.41
N PRO A 96 -1.99 -8.77 -49.05
CA PRO A 96 -3.26 -8.23 -48.53
C PRO A 96 -4.33 -9.31 -48.25
N SER A 97 -4.35 -10.38 -49.05
CA SER A 97 -5.27 -11.52 -48.88
C SER A 97 -4.99 -12.34 -47.62
N LEU A 98 -3.76 -12.33 -47.11
CA LEU A 98 -3.32 -13.09 -45.95
C LEU A 98 -3.26 -12.24 -44.67
N ALA A 99 -3.29 -10.91 -44.79
CA ALA A 99 -3.16 -9.99 -43.65
C ALA A 99 -4.14 -10.29 -42.50
N SER A 100 -5.40 -10.62 -42.82
CA SER A 100 -6.41 -11.00 -41.82
C SER A 100 -6.05 -12.31 -41.10
N ARG A 101 -5.59 -13.31 -41.86
CA ARG A 101 -5.25 -14.63 -41.30
C ARG A 101 -3.98 -14.55 -40.45
N VAL A 102 -2.97 -13.79 -40.88
CA VAL A 102 -1.77 -13.53 -40.08
C VAL A 102 -2.11 -12.82 -38.78
N LYS A 103 -2.92 -11.76 -38.81
CA LYS A 103 -3.39 -11.08 -37.58
C LYS A 103 -4.15 -12.04 -36.64
N SER A 104 -4.94 -12.95 -37.18
CA SER A 104 -5.64 -13.97 -36.38
C SER A 104 -4.67 -14.95 -35.72
N VAL A 105 -3.66 -15.42 -36.45
CA VAL A 105 -2.65 -16.34 -35.91
C VAL A 105 -1.81 -15.63 -34.85
N GLU A 106 -1.36 -14.40 -35.10
CA GLU A 106 -0.65 -13.59 -34.11
C GLU A 106 -1.45 -13.38 -32.83
N LYS A 107 -2.77 -13.17 -32.97
CA LYS A 107 -3.68 -13.05 -31.83
C LYS A 107 -3.75 -14.35 -31.02
N GLU A 108 -3.90 -15.50 -31.67
CA GLU A 108 -3.91 -16.80 -30.97
C GLU A 108 -2.56 -17.10 -30.33
N MET A 109 -1.44 -16.82 -31.01
CA MET A 109 -0.11 -16.97 -30.42
C MET A 109 0.08 -16.09 -29.16
N LYS A 110 -0.35 -14.82 -29.21
CA LYS A 110 -0.31 -13.93 -28.05
C LYS A 110 -1.22 -14.43 -26.92
N LYS A 111 -2.38 -14.96 -27.26
CA LYS A 111 -3.33 -15.54 -26.30
C LYS A 111 -2.74 -16.79 -25.63
N ASP A 112 -2.13 -17.69 -26.39
CA ASP A 112 -1.51 -18.89 -25.85
C ASP A 112 -0.32 -18.55 -24.92
N SER A 113 0.52 -17.60 -25.32
CA SER A 113 1.60 -17.09 -24.47
C SER A 113 1.07 -16.46 -23.19
N LEU A 114 0.06 -15.59 -23.30
CA LEU A 114 -0.56 -14.96 -22.13
C LEU A 114 -1.19 -15.99 -21.20
N HIS A 115 -1.84 -17.03 -21.75
CA HIS A 115 -2.45 -18.07 -20.94
C HIS A 115 -1.39 -18.84 -20.13
N ARG A 116 -0.28 -19.21 -20.77
CA ARG A 116 0.87 -19.86 -20.10
C ARG A 116 1.45 -19.00 -18.98
N GLU A 117 1.60 -17.69 -19.21
CA GLU A 117 2.11 -16.76 -18.19
C GLU A 117 1.14 -16.60 -17.02
N LEU A 118 -0.17 -16.59 -17.29
CA LEU A 118 -1.20 -16.50 -16.25
C LEU A 118 -1.28 -17.78 -15.41
N ASP A 119 -1.07 -18.95 -16.00
CA ASP A 119 -1.05 -20.23 -15.27
C ASP A 119 0.10 -20.31 -14.26
N HIS A 120 1.23 -19.66 -14.55
CA HIS A 120 2.41 -19.61 -13.68
C HIS A 120 2.49 -18.31 -12.85
N ARG A 121 1.41 -17.53 -12.83
CA ARG A 121 1.36 -16.28 -12.09
C ARG A 121 1.50 -16.57 -10.59
N SER A 122 2.48 -15.93 -9.96
CA SER A 122 2.65 -16.02 -8.50
C SER A 122 1.47 -15.36 -7.77
N ASP A 123 1.07 -15.97 -6.67
CA ASP A 123 0.05 -15.42 -5.78
C ASP A 123 0.47 -14.06 -5.21
N PRO A 124 -0.47 -13.13 -4.97
CA PRO A 124 -0.16 -11.81 -4.43
C PRO A 124 0.53 -11.90 -3.06
N SER A 125 0.15 -12.86 -2.21
CA SER A 125 0.82 -13.08 -0.91
C SER A 125 2.29 -13.51 -1.07
N ALA A 126 2.61 -14.34 -2.06
CA ALA A 126 3.99 -14.73 -2.35
C ALA A 126 4.81 -13.54 -2.89
N LEU A 127 4.17 -12.60 -3.59
CA LEU A 127 4.81 -11.36 -4.03
C LEU A 127 5.05 -10.39 -2.85
N GLU A 128 4.17 -10.38 -1.85
CA GLU A 128 4.36 -9.61 -0.61
C GLU A 128 5.50 -10.14 0.24
N GLU A 129 5.60 -11.47 0.40
CA GLU A 129 6.70 -12.11 1.13
C GLU A 129 8.06 -11.80 0.48
N ARG A 130 8.10 -11.76 -0.86
CA ARG A 130 9.28 -11.36 -1.63
C ARG A 130 9.52 -9.85 -1.63
N GLY A 131 8.66 -9.06 -1.00
CA GLY A 131 8.75 -7.61 -0.93
C GLY A 131 8.49 -6.87 -2.25
N ILE A 132 7.93 -7.56 -3.25
CA ILE A 132 7.57 -7.00 -4.56
C ILE A 132 6.26 -6.23 -4.45
N LEU A 133 5.23 -6.87 -3.86
CA LEU A 133 3.97 -6.23 -3.54
C LEU A 133 4.01 -5.72 -2.10
N ARG A 134 3.31 -4.63 -1.81
CA ARG A 134 3.19 -4.09 -0.46
C ARG A 134 1.75 -4.18 -0.03
N ASN A 135 1.54 -4.58 1.22
CA ASN A 135 0.23 -4.65 1.87
C ASN A 135 -0.28 -3.24 2.20
N SER A 136 -0.53 -2.43 1.16
CA SER A 136 -1.17 -1.12 1.27
C SER A 136 -2.53 -1.17 0.59
N ASP A 137 -3.58 -0.76 1.29
CA ASP A 137 -4.94 -0.70 0.76
C ASP A 137 -5.09 0.27 -0.43
N SER A 138 -4.08 1.13 -0.67
CA SER A 138 -4.07 2.10 -1.76
C SER A 138 -2.71 2.16 -2.45
N SER A 139 -2.68 1.79 -3.74
CA SER A 139 -1.47 1.86 -4.59
C SER A 139 -0.90 3.28 -4.72
N VAL A 140 -1.75 4.30 -4.60
CA VAL A 140 -1.36 5.71 -4.68
C VAL A 140 -0.55 6.14 -3.46
N LEU A 141 -0.87 5.58 -2.29
CA LEU A 141 -0.24 5.95 -1.03
C LEU A 141 0.94 5.03 -0.66
N ALA A 142 1.11 3.90 -1.36
CA ALA A 142 2.16 2.92 -1.09
C ALA A 142 3.54 3.57 -0.91
N SER A 143 3.94 4.45 -1.82
CA SER A 143 5.24 5.13 -1.76
C SER A 143 5.39 6.05 -0.54
N ARG A 144 4.35 6.82 -0.22
CA ARG A 144 4.36 7.71 0.95
C ARG A 144 4.36 6.93 2.26
N MET A 145 3.66 5.80 2.30
CA MET A 145 3.63 4.92 3.47
C MET A 145 5.01 4.33 3.75
N VAL A 146 5.75 3.91 2.71
CA VAL A 146 7.13 3.42 2.85
C VAL A 146 8.06 4.51 3.36
N GLU A 147 7.94 5.72 2.81
CA GLU A 147 8.74 6.86 3.26
C GLU A 147 8.46 7.20 4.74
N LEU A 148 7.19 7.19 5.14
CA LEU A 148 6.79 7.40 6.53
C LEU A 148 7.33 6.29 7.43
N GLU A 149 7.17 5.01 7.05
CA GLU A 149 7.68 3.87 7.81
C GLU A 149 9.19 3.97 8.00
N HIS A 150 9.92 4.34 6.94
CA HIS A 150 11.36 4.56 6.99
C HIS A 150 11.72 5.70 7.95
N ASN A 151 11.03 6.84 7.86
CA ASN A 151 11.29 7.99 8.73
C ASN A 151 10.99 7.68 10.20
N MET A 152 9.89 6.97 10.48
CA MET A 152 9.56 6.51 11.82
C MET A 152 10.65 5.59 12.39
N LYS A 153 11.14 4.63 11.59
CA LYS A 153 12.25 3.74 12.00
C LYS A 153 13.53 4.53 12.23
N LYS A 154 13.84 5.48 11.34
CA LYS A 154 15.01 6.35 11.46
C LYS A 154 14.96 7.17 12.75
N ASP A 155 13.81 7.75 13.08
CA ASP A 155 13.62 8.54 14.29
C ASP A 155 13.70 7.66 15.55
N ALA A 156 13.11 6.47 15.52
CA ALA A 156 13.19 5.50 16.61
C ALA A 156 14.64 5.07 16.88
N VAL A 157 15.40 4.74 15.83
CA VAL A 157 16.83 4.40 15.93
C VAL A 157 17.62 5.59 16.46
N ASN A 158 17.40 6.79 15.94
CA ASN A 158 18.10 8.00 16.38
C ASN A 158 17.85 8.28 17.88
N ARG A 159 16.60 8.14 18.33
CA ARG A 159 16.27 8.24 19.77
C ARG A 159 17.02 7.18 20.58
N GLY A 160 16.97 5.92 20.17
CA GLY A 160 17.67 4.83 20.86
C GLY A 160 19.20 5.01 20.91
N LEU A 161 19.80 5.64 19.89
CA LEU A 161 21.22 5.96 19.88
C LEU A 161 21.58 7.12 20.82
N LYS A 162 20.69 8.11 20.98
CA LYS A 162 20.87 9.21 21.94
C LYS A 162 20.77 8.75 23.39
N GLU A 163 19.87 7.79 23.66
CA GLU A 163 19.64 7.21 24.99
C GLU A 163 20.52 5.98 25.25
N ARG A 164 21.50 5.71 24.38
CA ARG A 164 22.35 4.52 24.49
C ARG A 164 23.14 4.54 25.80
N SER A 165 22.99 3.47 26.57
CA SER A 165 23.71 3.28 27.83
C SER A 165 25.21 3.05 27.60
N ASP A 166 26.03 3.66 28.45
CA ASP A 166 27.48 3.49 28.40
C ASP A 166 27.90 2.09 28.87
N MET A 167 29.09 1.64 28.44
CA MET A 167 29.59 0.31 28.80
C MET A 167 29.69 0.09 30.32
N ASN A 168 30.04 1.11 31.09
CA ASN A 168 30.12 1.00 32.55
C ASN A 168 28.76 0.70 33.17
N THR A 169 27.71 1.39 32.71
CA THR A 169 26.34 1.15 33.18
C THR A 169 25.85 -0.27 32.85
N LEU A 170 26.28 -0.83 31.71
CA LEU A 170 25.96 -2.21 31.33
C LEU A 170 26.71 -3.24 32.18
N VAL A 171 27.93 -2.93 32.64
CA VAL A 171 28.71 -3.77 33.56
C VAL A 171 28.09 -3.74 34.96
N GLU A 172 27.72 -2.56 35.46
CA GLU A 172 27.04 -2.40 36.75
C GLU A 172 25.68 -3.11 36.77
N ALA A 173 24.92 -3.04 35.66
CA ALA A 173 23.67 -3.78 35.51
C ALA A 173 23.85 -5.30 35.34
N GLY A 174 25.09 -5.81 35.30
CA GLY A 174 25.39 -7.23 35.12
C GLY A 174 25.06 -7.78 33.73
N ILE A 175 24.74 -6.93 32.76
CA ILE A 175 24.44 -7.30 31.37
C ILE A 175 25.75 -7.64 30.64
N GLN A 176 26.79 -6.82 30.85
CA GLN A 176 28.09 -7.04 30.27
C GLN A 176 29.08 -7.56 31.30
N MET A 177 29.71 -8.70 31.00
CA MET A 177 30.76 -9.25 31.86
C MET A 177 32.14 -8.94 31.29
N ASN A 178 32.98 -8.31 32.09
CA ASN A 178 34.38 -7.97 31.81
C ASN A 178 34.62 -7.40 30.38
N PRO A 179 34.52 -6.07 30.20
CA PRO A 179 34.60 -5.43 28.88
C PRO A 179 35.99 -5.55 28.23
N SER A 180 37.04 -5.88 29.00
CA SER A 180 38.41 -6.08 28.51
C SER A 180 38.60 -7.38 27.74
N ILE A 181 37.63 -8.30 27.82
CA ILE A 181 37.69 -9.61 27.16
C ILE A 181 36.92 -9.56 25.84
N ALA A 182 37.53 -10.11 24.79
CA ALA A 182 36.93 -10.19 23.46
C ALA A 182 35.56 -10.92 23.49
N PRO A 183 34.55 -10.46 22.73
CA PRO A 183 33.20 -11.03 22.77
C PRO A 183 33.14 -12.54 22.51
N SER A 184 34.02 -13.04 21.64
CA SER A 184 34.07 -14.46 21.23
C SER A 184 34.45 -15.43 22.35
N ILE A 185 35.24 -14.99 23.33
CA ILE A 185 35.74 -15.85 24.42
C ILE A 185 35.07 -15.56 25.77
N ARG A 186 34.26 -14.50 25.87
CA ARG A 186 33.63 -14.05 27.12
C ARG A 186 32.81 -15.15 27.79
N ALA A 187 32.04 -15.93 27.02
CA ALA A 187 31.23 -17.03 27.55
C ALA A 187 32.09 -18.16 28.14
N ASN A 188 33.22 -18.48 27.50
CA ASN A 188 34.15 -19.51 27.98
C ASN A 188 34.85 -19.05 29.25
N VAL A 189 35.29 -17.78 29.31
CA VAL A 189 35.88 -17.20 30.52
C VAL A 189 34.86 -17.19 31.66
N ALA A 190 33.60 -16.81 31.42
CA ALA A 190 32.53 -16.88 32.42
C ALA A 190 32.38 -18.26 33.03
N SER A 191 32.38 -19.27 32.17
CA SER A 191 32.18 -20.65 32.55
C SER A 191 33.37 -21.17 33.34
N LEU A 192 34.59 -20.83 32.91
CA LEU A 192 35.81 -21.14 33.62
C LEU A 192 35.87 -20.47 34.99
N GLU A 193 35.59 -19.16 35.08
CA GLU A 193 35.53 -18.43 36.34
C GLU A 193 34.51 -19.03 37.30
N ARG A 194 33.34 -19.42 36.79
CA ARG A 194 32.31 -20.09 37.61
C ARG A 194 32.80 -21.44 38.12
N ASN A 195 33.46 -22.24 37.28
CA ASN A 195 34.02 -23.54 37.69
C ASN A 195 35.15 -23.37 38.72
N MET A 196 36.05 -22.42 38.51
CA MET A 196 37.11 -22.11 39.48
C MET A 196 36.55 -21.68 40.84
N LYS A 197 35.54 -20.79 40.84
CA LYS A 197 34.85 -20.38 42.07
C LYS A 197 34.12 -21.54 42.74
N LYS A 198 33.49 -22.42 41.95
CA LYS A 198 32.83 -23.63 42.45
C LYS A 198 33.83 -24.57 43.11
N ASP A 199 34.97 -24.84 42.47
CA ASP A 199 36.01 -25.72 43.00
C ASP A 199 36.64 -25.13 44.27
N GLN A 200 36.88 -23.82 44.29
CA GLN A 200 37.37 -23.12 45.47
C GLN A 200 36.37 -23.21 46.63
N LEU A 201 35.08 -22.97 46.37
CA LEU A 201 34.03 -23.10 47.37
C LEU A 201 33.92 -24.53 47.89
N ASN A 202 33.98 -25.53 47.00
CA ASN A 202 33.94 -26.94 47.38
C ASN A 202 35.09 -27.32 48.31
N ARG A 203 36.32 -26.84 48.03
CA ARG A 203 37.46 -27.04 48.93
C ARG A 203 37.21 -26.39 50.29
N SER A 204 36.81 -25.11 50.31
CA SER A 204 36.52 -24.40 51.57
C SER A 204 35.39 -25.03 52.40
N LEU A 205 34.41 -25.66 51.75
CA LEU A 205 33.34 -26.39 52.43
C LEU A 205 33.79 -27.77 52.90
N SER A 206 34.74 -28.41 52.21
CA SER A 206 35.30 -29.70 52.61
C SER A 206 36.23 -29.57 53.81
N ASP A 207 37.03 -28.49 53.86
CA ASP A 207 37.91 -28.17 54.99
C ASP A 207 37.18 -27.41 56.11
N ARG A 208 35.84 -27.42 56.10
CA ARG A 208 35.05 -26.71 57.09
C ARG A 208 35.29 -27.34 58.47
N PRO A 209 35.72 -26.57 59.49
CA PRO A 209 35.89 -27.10 60.84
C PRO A 209 34.57 -27.56 61.42
N ASP A 210 34.60 -28.71 62.08
CA ASP A 210 33.47 -29.23 62.84
C ASP A 210 33.12 -28.30 64.01
N GLU A 211 31.88 -28.41 64.49
CA GLU A 211 31.34 -27.57 65.55
C GLU A 211 32.18 -27.61 66.84
N SER A 212 32.69 -28.79 67.20
CA SER A 212 33.55 -28.99 68.36
C SER A 212 34.82 -28.14 68.30
N VAL A 213 35.46 -28.10 67.12
CA VAL A 213 36.68 -27.32 66.87
C VAL A 213 36.39 -25.82 66.97
N LEU A 214 35.23 -25.37 66.50
CA LEU A 214 34.82 -23.96 66.58
C LEU A 214 34.48 -23.53 68.02
N MET A 215 33.94 -24.43 68.85
CA MET A 215 33.73 -24.21 70.28
C MET A 215 35.05 -24.10 71.03
N GLU A 216 36.00 -25.00 70.76
CA GLU A 216 37.34 -24.97 71.36
C GLU A 216 38.11 -23.69 70.99
N GLN A 217 37.98 -23.25 69.73
CA GLN A 217 38.54 -21.97 69.27
C GLN A 217 37.79 -20.73 69.79
N GLY A 218 36.73 -20.90 70.59
CA GLY A 218 35.95 -19.80 71.17
C GLY A 218 35.19 -18.94 70.14
N LYS A 219 34.96 -19.50 68.94
CA LYS A 219 34.28 -18.83 67.82
C LYS A 219 32.77 -19.03 67.85
N MET A 220 32.28 -20.03 68.57
CA MET A 220 30.85 -20.25 68.81
C MET A 220 30.60 -20.83 70.21
N MET A 221 29.44 -20.55 70.78
CA MET A 221 28.93 -21.22 71.99
C MET A 221 27.98 -22.34 71.54
N GLY A 222 28.03 -23.50 72.21
CA GLY A 222 27.38 -24.73 71.74
C GLY A 222 25.87 -24.66 71.51
N HIS A 223 25.32 -25.73 70.92
CA HIS A 223 23.94 -25.86 70.40
C HIS A 223 22.77 -25.52 71.33
N GLN A 224 23.00 -25.27 72.62
CA GLN A 224 21.94 -24.96 73.59
C GLN A 224 21.45 -23.51 73.52
N MET A 225 22.09 -22.64 72.73
CA MET A 225 21.71 -21.24 72.60
C MET A 225 21.62 -20.77 71.15
N ALA A 226 20.61 -19.95 70.88
CA ALA A 226 20.41 -19.34 69.58
C ALA A 226 21.58 -18.40 69.22
N ALA A 227 21.99 -18.39 67.94
CA ALA A 227 23.11 -17.59 67.43
C ALA A 227 22.99 -16.09 67.77
N SER A 228 21.77 -15.56 67.87
CA SER A 228 21.50 -14.17 68.26
C SER A 228 21.80 -13.84 69.72
N LEU A 229 21.85 -14.84 70.62
CA LEU A 229 22.06 -14.67 72.07
C LEU A 229 23.51 -14.92 72.51
N GLN A 230 24.35 -15.49 71.63
CA GLN A 230 25.76 -15.73 71.89
C GLN A 230 26.58 -14.46 72.20
N PRO A 231 26.36 -13.30 71.53
CA PRO A 231 27.12 -12.08 71.83
C PRO A 231 26.84 -11.54 73.22
N THR A 232 25.57 -11.62 73.66
CA THR A 232 25.15 -11.16 74.99
C THR A 232 25.73 -12.03 76.09
N GLU A 233 25.75 -13.35 75.89
CA GLU A 233 26.35 -14.28 76.84
C GLU A 233 27.86 -14.11 76.95
N LYS A 234 28.58 -14.00 75.83
CA LYS A 234 30.02 -13.73 75.83
C LYS A 234 30.37 -12.46 76.60
N LYS A 235 29.52 -11.43 76.49
CA LYS A 235 29.66 -10.20 77.26
C LYS A 235 29.43 -10.42 78.75
N LEU A 236 28.43 -11.22 79.13
CA LEU A 236 28.17 -11.57 80.53
C LEU A 236 29.30 -12.42 81.12
N ASP A 237 29.80 -13.43 80.42
CA ASP A 237 30.92 -14.28 80.87
C ASP A 237 32.21 -13.46 81.08
N MET A 238 32.50 -12.50 80.19
CA MET A 238 33.60 -11.56 80.41
C MET A 238 33.38 -10.67 81.65
N GLN A 239 32.16 -10.20 81.91
CA GLN A 239 31.87 -9.42 83.12
C GLN A 239 32.02 -10.25 84.40
N PHE A 240 31.58 -11.52 84.38
CA PHE A 240 31.79 -12.44 85.49
C PHE A 240 33.27 -12.74 85.73
N LYS A 241 34.05 -12.99 84.67
CA LYS A 241 35.51 -13.19 84.80
C LYS A 241 36.21 -11.94 85.32
N LYS A 242 35.85 -10.75 84.84
CA LYS A 242 36.44 -9.48 85.28
C LYS A 242 36.13 -9.20 86.77
N SER A 243 34.88 -9.32 87.17
CA SER A 243 34.46 -9.14 88.57
C SER A 243 35.07 -10.20 89.50
N SER A 244 35.27 -11.43 89.02
CA SER A 244 35.93 -12.49 89.79
C SER A 244 37.45 -12.29 89.97
N VAL A 245 38.11 -11.52 89.09
CA VAL A 245 39.52 -11.12 89.23
C VAL A 245 39.67 -9.91 90.15
N GLU A 246 38.68 -9.01 90.19
CA GLU A 246 38.67 -7.82 91.07
C GLU A 246 38.35 -8.15 92.55
N GLN A 247 37.89 -9.36 92.87
CA GLN A 247 37.56 -9.83 94.23
C GLN A 247 38.64 -10.72 94.90
N LYS A 248 39.84 -10.80 94.32
CA LYS A 248 41.03 -11.45 94.91
C LYS A 248 42.12 -10.42 95.19
#